data_AF-A0A8J9SSR0-F1
#
_entry.id   AF-A0A8J9SSR0-F1
#
_cell.length_a   1.000
_cell.length_b   1.000
_cell.length_c   1.000
_cell.angle_alpha   90.00
_cell.angle_beta   90.00
_cell.angle_gamma   90.00
#
_symmetry.space_group_name_H-M   'P 1'
#
loop_
_entity.id
_entity.type
_entity.pdbx_description
1 polymer ?
#
loop_
_entity_poly.entity_id
_entity_poly.type
_entity_poly.pdbx_seq_one_letter_code
_entity_poly.pdbx_strand_id
1 'polypeptide(L)'
;MSGALAAIRRTLTQAPKLSRSLQTGRTLRGGGHHDEPHYIHAEHMYEAWNIKNAKLKWGVATTIFVVAGFGLPVVAITYSNNKTKQ
;
A
#
# COMPACT_ATOMS: atom_id res chain seq x y z
N MET A 1 -61.36 11.46 -23.01
CA MET A 1 -60.12 10.67 -22.87
C MET A 1 -58.89 11.57 -22.83
N SER A 2 -58.75 12.45 -21.82
CA SER A 2 -57.68 13.48 -21.82
C SER A 2 -57.08 13.79 -20.44
N GLY A 3 -57.30 12.94 -19.43
CA GLY A 3 -56.72 13.11 -18.10
C GLY A 3 -55.43 12.33 -17.88
N ALA A 4 -55.34 11.11 -18.45
CA ALA A 4 -54.21 10.21 -18.26
C ALA A 4 -52.92 10.76 -18.90
N LEU A 5 -53.00 11.40 -20.07
CA LEU A 5 -51.83 11.98 -20.74
C LEU A 5 -51.25 13.19 -20.00
N ALA A 6 -52.10 13.98 -19.33
CA ALA A 6 -51.67 15.14 -18.56
C ALA A 6 -50.97 14.73 -17.25
N ALA A 7 -51.42 13.65 -16.61
CA ALA A 7 -50.77 13.08 -15.42
C ALA A 7 -49.39 12.47 -15.76
N ILE A 8 -49.28 11.75 -16.89
CA ILE A 8 -48.02 11.17 -17.36
C ILE A 8 -47.01 12.28 -17.75
N ARG A 9 -47.46 13.38 -18.37
CA ARG A 9 -46.57 14.54 -18.64
C ARG A 9 -46.07 15.23 -17.36
N ARG A 10 -46.86 15.20 -16.28
CA ARG A 10 -46.48 15.81 -15.00
C ARG A 10 -45.43 14.98 -14.25
N THR A 11 -45.48 13.66 -14.35
CA THR A 11 -44.49 12.77 -13.72
C THR A 11 -43.16 12.74 -14.47
N LEU A 12 -43.17 12.91 -15.80
CA LEU A 12 -41.95 12.94 -16.62
C LEU A 12 -41.17 14.27 -16.54
N THR A 13 -41.81 15.35 -16.09
CA THR A 13 -41.17 16.69 -15.95
C THR A 13 -40.67 16.97 -14.55
N GLN A 14 -40.95 16.09 -13.58
CA GLN A 14 -40.43 16.22 -12.22
C GLN A 14 -39.07 15.54 -12.10
N ALA A 15 -38.09 16.05 -12.84
CA ALA A 15 -36.70 15.82 -12.47
C ALA A 15 -36.53 16.37 -11.05
N PRO A 16 -36.07 15.57 -10.06
CA PRO A 16 -35.73 16.12 -8.77
C PRO A 16 -34.67 17.19 -9.03
N LYS A 17 -35.00 18.45 -8.75
CA LYS A 17 -33.97 19.50 -8.64
C LYS A 17 -33.09 19.07 -7.48
N LEU A 18 -32.05 18.31 -7.79
CA LEU A 18 -30.99 17.97 -6.87
C LEU A 18 -30.32 19.31 -6.54
N SER A 19 -30.79 19.94 -5.47
CA SER A 19 -30.06 21.01 -4.83
C SER A 19 -28.77 20.39 -4.33
N ARG A 20 -27.73 20.47 -5.16
CA ARG A 20 -26.37 20.20 -4.73
C ARG A 20 -26.04 21.36 -3.79
N SER A 21 -26.41 21.23 -2.52
CA SER A 21 -25.84 22.14 -1.53
C SER A 21 -24.32 21.94 -1.65
N LEU A 22 -23.59 23.04 -1.78
CA LEU A 22 -22.16 23.00 -1.58
C LEU A 22 -21.97 22.61 -0.13
N GLN A 23 -21.82 21.31 0.10
CA GLN A 23 -21.29 20.81 1.34
C GLN A 23 -19.83 21.25 1.34
N THR A 24 -19.57 22.45 1.85
CA THR A 24 -18.29 22.74 2.51
C THR A 24 -18.22 21.85 3.73
N GLY A 25 -18.03 20.54 3.50
CA GLY A 25 -17.35 19.70 4.44
C GLY A 25 -15.99 20.34 4.56
N ARG A 26 -15.80 21.12 5.63
CA ARG A 26 -14.47 21.48 6.08
C ARG A 26 -13.73 20.15 6.10
N THR A 27 -12.70 19.97 5.27
CA THR A 27 -11.82 18.82 5.44
C THR A 27 -11.39 18.90 6.90
N LEU A 28 -11.72 17.85 7.66
CA LEU A 28 -11.15 17.69 8.98
C LEU A 28 -9.65 17.66 8.74
N ARG A 29 -8.99 18.82 8.86
CA ARG A 29 -7.55 18.91 9.12
C ARG A 29 -7.35 18.41 10.54
N GLY A 30 -7.59 17.13 10.71
CA GLY A 30 -7.28 16.32 11.87
C GLY A 30 -6.31 15.27 11.37
N GLY A 31 -5.05 15.67 11.15
CA GLY A 31 -3.97 14.71 11.30
C GLY A 31 -3.97 14.32 12.77
N GLY A 32 -4.35 13.08 13.06
CA GLY A 32 -4.47 12.58 14.43
C GLY A 32 -5.72 11.72 14.65
N HIS A 33 -5.78 10.56 14.01
CA HIS A 33 -6.33 9.40 14.70
C HIS A 33 -5.18 8.82 15.53
N HIS A 34 -5.23 8.99 16.85
CA HIS A 34 -4.16 8.58 17.76
C HIS A 34 -3.98 7.04 17.85
N ASP A 35 -4.82 6.28 17.14
CA ASP A 35 -4.83 4.81 17.10
C ASP A 35 -4.43 4.22 15.73
N GLU A 36 -4.17 5.06 14.71
CA GLU A 36 -3.76 4.55 13.41
C GLU A 36 -2.23 4.35 13.35
N PRO A 37 -1.74 3.18 12.89
CA PRO A 37 -0.33 2.88 12.94
C PRO A 37 0.46 3.91 12.12
N HIS A 38 1.57 4.38 12.69
CA HIS A 38 2.45 5.44 12.19
C HIS A 38 2.78 5.35 10.68
N TYR A 39 2.75 4.14 10.12
CA TYR A 39 3.04 3.82 8.73
C TYR A 39 1.93 4.15 7.71
N ILE A 40 0.67 4.33 8.15
CA ILE A 40 -0.48 4.48 7.23
C ILE A 40 -0.51 5.87 6.57
N HIS A 41 -0.01 6.89 7.26
CA HIS A 41 0.03 8.27 6.76
C HIS A 41 1.45 8.88 6.78
N ALA A 42 2.48 8.04 6.81
CA ALA A 42 3.85 8.52 6.73
C ALA A 42 4.14 9.09 5.32
N GLU A 43 4.75 10.28 5.26
CA GLU A 43 5.20 10.89 3.99
C GLU A 43 6.26 10.02 3.28
N HIS A 44 7.04 9.27 4.05
CA HIS A 44 8.04 8.33 3.53
C HIS A 44 7.58 6.89 3.72
N MET A 45 7.57 6.12 2.63
CA MET A 45 7.15 4.72 2.65
C MET A 45 8.07 3.82 3.51
N TYR A 46 9.32 4.21 3.73
CA TYR A 46 10.25 3.47 4.57
C TYR A 46 10.90 4.40 5.60
N GLU A 47 10.59 4.21 6.88
CA GLU A 47 11.27 4.92 7.96
C GLU A 47 12.58 4.22 8.34
N ALA A 48 13.59 4.33 7.46
CA ALA A 48 14.91 3.73 7.71
C ALA A 48 15.55 4.21 9.02
N TRP A 49 15.18 5.41 9.48
CA TRP A 49 15.68 6.03 10.71
C TRP A 49 14.98 5.53 11.99
N ASN A 50 13.77 4.98 11.89
CA ASN A 50 12.98 4.47 13.03
C ASN A 50 13.25 2.97 13.32
N ILE A 51 14.25 2.39 12.65
CA ILE A 51 14.62 0.98 12.85
C ILE A 51 15.55 0.87 14.07
N LYS A 52 15.05 0.25 15.15
CA LYS A 52 15.89 -0.13 16.30
C LYS A 52 17.03 -1.03 15.83
N ASN A 53 18.27 -0.67 16.18
CA ASN A 53 19.51 -1.35 15.78
C ASN A 53 19.68 -1.47 14.25
N ALA A 54 19.34 -0.42 13.50
CA ALA A 54 19.41 -0.38 12.03
C ALA A 54 20.75 -0.87 11.48
N LYS A 55 21.88 -0.37 12.00
CA LYS A 55 23.23 -0.75 11.55
C LYS A 55 23.51 -2.25 11.70
N LEU A 56 23.08 -2.84 12.81
CA LEU A 56 23.25 -4.27 13.05
C LEU A 56 22.41 -5.09 12.09
N LYS A 57 21.13 -4.72 11.89
CA LYS A 57 20.23 -5.43 10.98
C LYS A 57 20.71 -5.37 9.53
N TRP A 58 21.10 -4.18 9.07
CA TRP A 58 21.65 -4.00 7.73
C TRP A 58 22.97 -4.75 7.56
N GLY A 59 23.87 -4.71 8.54
CA GLY A 59 25.14 -5.45 8.50
C GLY A 59 24.95 -6.97 8.47
N VAL A 60 24.05 -7.51 9.29
CA VAL A 60 23.72 -8.94 9.27
C VAL A 60 23.08 -9.33 7.93
N ALA A 61 22.14 -8.53 7.44
CA ALA A 61 21.46 -8.78 6.17
C ALA A 61 22.46 -8.80 5.00
N THR A 62 23.36 -7.82 4.90
CA THR A 62 24.35 -7.77 3.82
C THR A 62 25.37 -8.89 3.94
N THR A 63 25.80 -9.22 5.17
CA THR A 63 26.74 -10.33 5.39
C THR A 63 26.13 -11.66 4.95
N ILE A 64 24.89 -11.95 5.33
CA ILE A 64 24.20 -13.18 4.90
C ILE A 64 24.05 -13.21 3.38
N PHE A 65 23.68 -12.09 2.76
CA PHE A 65 23.53 -12.01 1.31
C PHE A 65 24.82 -12.31 0.56
N VAL A 66 25.95 -11.73 1.01
CA VAL A 66 27.27 -11.98 0.43
C VAL A 66 27.69 -13.43 0.63
N VAL A 67 27.55 -13.97 1.85
CA VAL A 67 27.91 -15.36 2.16
C VAL A 67 27.05 -16.34 1.36
N ALA A 68 25.77 -16.07 1.15
CA ALA A 68 24.93 -16.92 0.31
C ALA A 68 25.35 -16.85 -1.17
N GLY A 69 25.65 -15.65 -1.68
CA GLY A 69 26.08 -15.44 -3.07
C GLY A 69 27.39 -16.17 -3.41
N PHE A 70 28.38 -16.14 -2.52
CA PHE A 70 29.68 -16.81 -2.76
C PHE A 70 29.77 -18.21 -2.17
N GLY A 71 29.07 -18.50 -1.08
CA GLY A 71 29.10 -19.80 -0.41
C GLY A 71 28.45 -20.90 -1.22
N LEU A 72 27.29 -20.63 -1.85
CA LEU A 72 26.59 -21.62 -2.67
C LEU A 72 27.45 -22.13 -3.85
N PRO A 73 28.09 -21.27 -4.68
CA PRO A 73 29.00 -21.72 -5.74
C PRO A 73 30.18 -22.56 -5.24
N VAL A 74 30.81 -22.18 -4.12
CA VAL A 74 31.97 -22.89 -3.58
C VAL A 74 31.60 -24.30 -3.12
N VAL A 75 30.45 -24.45 -2.45
CA VAL A 75 29.93 -25.76 -2.04
C VAL A 75 29.60 -26.61 -3.28
N ALA A 76 28.97 -26.01 -4.29
CA ALA A 76 28.63 -26.70 -5.53
C ALA A 76 29.89 -27.24 -6.26
N ILE A 77 30.94 -26.42 -6.37
CA ILE A 77 32.22 -26.83 -6.98
C ILE A 77 32.87 -27.95 -6.16
N THR A 78 32.89 -27.84 -4.83
CA THR A 78 33.48 -28.85 -3.94
C THR A 78 32.77 -30.20 -4.11
N TYR A 79 31.43 -30.18 -4.19
CA TYR A 79 30.64 -31.38 -4.42
C TYR A 79 30.92 -32.01 -5.79
N SER A 80 31.02 -31.20 -6.85
CA SER A 80 31.38 -31.66 -8.20
C SER A 80 32.76 -32.29 -8.22
N ASN A 81 33.76 -31.65 -7.62
CA ASN A 81 35.13 -32.17 -7.57
C ASN A 81 35.24 -33.49 -6.79
N ASN A 82 34.46 -33.65 -5.71
CA ASN A 82 34.44 -34.88 -4.93
C ASN A 82 33.80 -36.04 -5.69
N LYS A 83 32.85 -35.77 -6.60
CA LYS A 83 32.29 -36.79 -7.51
C LYS A 83 33.25 -37.19 -8.62
N THR A 84 34.03 -36.26 -9.16
CA THR A 84 34.95 -36.52 -10.27
C THR A 84 36.28 -37.14 -9.84
N LYS A 85 36.63 -37.05 -8.55
CA LYS A 85 37.86 -37.64 -7.99
C LYS A 85 37.69 -39.10 -7.57
N GLN A 86 36.46 -39.64 -7.58
CA GLN A 86 36.18 -41.08 -7.46
C GLN A 86 36.08 -41.69 -8.84
#